data_AF-A0AAW2WLY3-F1
#
_entry.id   AF-A0AAW2WLY3-F1
#
_cell.length_a   1.000
_cell.length_b   1.000
_cell.length_c   1.000
_cell.angle_alpha   90.00
_cell.angle_beta   90.00
_cell.angle_gamma   90.00
#
_symmetry.space_group_name_H-M   'P 1'
#
loop_
_entity.id
_entity.type
_entity.pdbx_description
1 polymer ?
#
loop_
_entity_poly.entity_id
_entity_poly.type
_entity_poly.pdbx_seq_one_letter_code
_entity_poly.pdbx_strand_id
1 'polypeptide(L)'
;MVFLNVSSNYSSISSLVYTPINSSYQSVLDFSIRNLRFMSDSTPKPLVIITPEYEHQIPPIIYCAKQNQLQIRTRSGGHDFEGLSYVSEVPFVIIDLLNLSEVKVDVKKKTAWLGAGATLGMLYYNIAIRSPRLAFAGGFSPTVGVGGHFSGEAGAYCSENTA
;
A
#
# COMPACT_ATOMS: atom_id res chain seq x y z
N MET A 1 -2.53 -21.27 20.72
CA MET A 1 -1.61 -21.70 19.66
C MET A 1 -2.35 -22.71 18.80
N VAL A 2 -2.93 -22.29 17.67
CA VAL A 2 -3.68 -23.18 16.76
C VAL A 2 -3.06 -23.04 15.38
N PHE A 3 -2.53 -24.16 14.89
CA PHE A 3 -1.91 -24.32 13.58
C PHE A 3 -2.96 -24.21 12.47
N LEU A 4 -2.68 -23.45 11.40
CA LEU A 4 -3.52 -23.38 10.19
C LEU A 4 -3.33 -24.67 9.38
N ASN A 5 -4.34 -25.52 9.28
CA ASN A 5 -4.26 -26.68 8.40
C ASN A 5 -4.77 -26.30 7.00
N VAL A 6 -3.89 -25.70 6.19
CA VAL A 6 -4.01 -25.66 4.72
C VAL A 6 -2.67 -26.14 4.18
N SER A 7 -2.69 -27.32 3.56
CA SER A 7 -1.50 -27.99 3.03
C SER A 7 -0.89 -27.21 1.87
N SER A 8 0.45 -27.15 1.88
CA SER A 8 1.40 -26.65 0.87
C SER A 8 1.45 -25.12 0.63
N ASN A 9 2.19 -24.40 1.48
CA ASN A 9 3.35 -23.52 1.14
C ASN A 9 3.69 -22.55 2.30
N TYR A 10 3.92 -23.09 3.49
CA TYR A 10 4.19 -22.30 4.71
C TYR A 10 5.47 -21.44 4.65
N SER A 11 6.44 -21.78 3.79
CA SER A 11 7.68 -21.01 3.66
C SER A 11 7.49 -19.68 2.93
N SER A 12 6.45 -19.54 2.09
CA SER A 12 6.23 -18.35 1.26
C SER A 12 5.58 -17.18 2.01
N ILE A 13 4.93 -17.41 3.16
CA ILE A 13 4.22 -16.35 3.90
C ILE A 13 5.12 -15.75 4.99
N SER A 14 6.04 -16.52 5.58
CA SER A 14 6.93 -16.03 6.65
C SER A 14 7.81 -14.85 6.19
N SER A 15 8.26 -14.84 4.94
CA SER A 15 9.04 -13.74 4.37
C SER A 15 8.23 -12.45 4.16
N LEU A 16 6.91 -12.51 4.24
CA LEU A 16 5.98 -11.40 4.02
C LEU A 16 5.43 -10.82 5.31
N VAL A 17 5.80 -11.40 6.46
CA VAL A 17 5.25 -11.06 7.77
C VAL A 17 6.36 -10.52 8.66
N TYR A 18 6.21 -9.28 9.10
CA TYR A 18 7.15 -8.59 9.97
C TYR A 18 6.51 -8.31 11.32
N THR A 19 7.19 -8.74 12.36
CA THR A 19 6.84 -8.53 13.77
C THR A 19 7.98 -7.77 14.46
N PRO A 20 7.77 -7.17 15.64
CA PRO A 20 8.84 -6.46 16.37
C PRO A 20 10.10 -7.29 16.67
N ILE A 21 10.04 -8.62 16.53
CA ILE A 21 11.18 -9.53 16.70
C ILE A 21 12.09 -9.52 15.46
N ASN A 22 11.56 -9.18 14.27
CA ASN A 22 12.33 -9.12 13.04
C ASN A 22 13.20 -7.85 13.01
N SER A 23 14.48 -7.96 12.68
CA SER A 23 15.39 -6.80 12.54
C SER A 23 14.96 -5.82 11.45
N SER A 24 14.23 -6.30 10.44
CA SER A 24 13.68 -5.49 9.35
C SER A 24 12.37 -4.77 9.70
N TYR A 25 11.76 -5.05 10.85
CA TYR A 25 10.44 -4.52 11.20
C TYR A 25 10.39 -2.99 11.17
N GLN A 26 11.37 -2.34 11.82
CA GLN A 26 11.39 -0.89 11.92
C GLN A 26 11.65 -0.23 10.56
N SER A 27 12.55 -0.77 9.74
CA SER A 27 12.81 -0.24 8.40
C SER A 27 11.61 -0.40 7.45
N VAL A 28 10.88 -1.51 7.54
CA VAL A 28 9.63 -1.73 6.78
C VAL A 28 8.51 -0.79 7.27
N LEU A 29 8.40 -0.58 8.58
CA LEU A 29 7.43 0.38 9.13
C LEU A 29 7.72 1.80 8.63
N ASP A 30 8.97 2.24 8.71
CA ASP A 30 9.37 3.62 8.43
C ASP A 30 9.41 3.96 6.94
N PHE A 31 9.58 2.96 6.07
CA PHE A 31 9.78 3.14 4.62
C PHE A 31 8.79 4.11 3.95
N SER A 32 7.52 4.07 4.36
CA SER A 32 6.45 4.89 3.79
C SER A 32 5.75 5.81 4.79
N ILE A 33 6.31 6.05 5.98
CA ILE A 33 5.80 7.10 6.87
C ILE A 33 6.21 8.46 6.30
N ARG A 34 5.22 9.28 5.91
CA ARG A 34 5.47 10.57 5.26
C ARG A 34 5.37 11.77 6.19
N ASN A 35 4.77 11.60 7.37
CA ASN A 35 4.66 12.64 8.38
C ASN A 35 5.47 12.24 9.62
N LEU A 36 6.58 12.98 9.84
CA LEU A 36 7.55 12.71 10.91
C LEU A 36 6.96 12.79 12.32
N ARG A 37 5.78 13.43 12.48
CA ARG A 37 5.03 13.45 13.74
C ARG A 37 4.79 12.02 14.28
N PHE A 38 4.67 11.05 13.38
CA PHE A 38 4.36 9.65 13.71
C PHE A 38 5.60 8.74 13.77
N MET A 39 6.82 9.29 13.78
CA MET A 39 8.05 8.51 13.90
C MET A 39 8.61 8.48 15.33
N SER A 40 7.87 8.97 16.33
CA SER A 40 8.31 8.92 17.72
C SER A 40 8.14 7.53 18.34
N ASP A 41 8.93 7.22 19.37
CA ASP A 41 8.77 6.00 20.17
C ASP A 41 7.43 5.93 20.91
N SER A 42 6.81 7.09 21.17
CA SER A 42 5.48 7.19 21.77
C SER A 42 4.33 6.90 20.79
N THR A 43 4.59 6.88 19.48
CA THR A 43 3.56 6.58 18.48
C THR A 43 3.20 5.09 18.54
N PRO A 44 1.91 4.72 18.67
CA PRO A 44 1.49 3.32 18.64
C PRO A 44 1.94 2.61 17.37
N LYS A 45 2.57 1.44 17.53
CA LYS A 45 3.10 0.62 16.44
C LYS A 45 2.21 -0.62 16.21
N PRO A 46 2.13 -1.14 14.97
CA PRO A 46 1.37 -2.35 14.70
C PRO A 46 1.97 -3.57 15.40
N LEU A 47 1.15 -4.59 15.64
CA LEU A 47 1.65 -5.87 16.12
C LEU A 47 2.35 -6.65 15.00
N VAL A 48 1.85 -6.49 13.77
CA VAL A 48 2.32 -7.19 12.58
C VAL A 48 2.16 -6.29 11.36
N ILE A 49 3.15 -6.31 10.47
CA ILE A 49 3.08 -5.75 9.12
C ILE A 49 3.11 -6.93 8.14
N ILE A 50 2.18 -6.96 7.21
CA ILE A 50 2.13 -7.98 6.15
C ILE A 50 2.25 -7.28 4.81
N THR A 51 3.12 -7.77 3.93
CA THR A 51 3.35 -7.25 2.56
C THR A 51 2.92 -8.28 1.51
N PRO A 52 1.62 -8.40 1.16
CA PRO A 52 1.16 -9.38 0.18
C PRO A 52 1.79 -9.15 -1.19
N GLU A 53 2.24 -10.22 -1.85
CA GLU A 53 2.75 -10.21 -3.23
C GLU A 53 1.65 -10.51 -4.25
N TYR A 54 0.59 -11.21 -3.82
CA TYR A 54 -0.52 -11.60 -4.68
C TYR A 54 -1.87 -11.31 -4.03
N GLU A 55 -2.86 -10.94 -4.83
CA GLU A 55 -4.20 -10.58 -4.36
C GLU A 55 -4.88 -11.69 -3.55
N HIS A 56 -4.66 -12.96 -3.91
CA HIS A 56 -5.25 -14.11 -3.21
C HIS A 56 -4.73 -14.28 -1.77
N GLN A 57 -3.65 -13.60 -1.38
CA GLN A 57 -3.14 -13.61 -0.02
C GLN A 57 -3.93 -12.65 0.90
N ILE A 58 -4.65 -11.66 0.36
CA ILE A 58 -5.39 -10.67 1.16
C ILE A 58 -6.56 -11.30 1.95
N PRO A 59 -7.45 -12.11 1.35
CA PRO A 59 -8.58 -12.70 2.07
C PRO A 59 -8.20 -13.49 3.34
N PRO A 60 -7.21 -14.41 3.33
CA PRO A 60 -6.83 -15.12 4.55
C PRO A 60 -6.20 -14.20 5.61
N ILE A 61 -5.51 -13.13 5.23
CA ILE A 61 -4.99 -12.13 6.19
C ILE A 61 -6.15 -11.42 6.89
N ILE A 62 -7.13 -10.94 6.14
CA ILE A 62 -8.33 -10.29 6.70
C ILE A 62 -9.07 -11.25 7.63
N TYR A 63 -9.26 -12.50 7.21
CA TYR A 63 -9.88 -13.53 8.03
C TYR A 63 -9.14 -13.72 9.35
N CYS A 64 -7.82 -13.88 9.31
CA CYS A 64 -6.99 -14.07 10.50
C CYS A 64 -7.05 -12.87 11.45
N ALA A 65 -6.93 -11.65 10.94
CA ALA A 65 -7.04 -10.44 11.75
C ALA A 65 -8.40 -10.34 12.45
N LYS A 66 -9.49 -10.64 11.74
CA LYS A 66 -10.85 -10.66 12.29
C LYS A 66 -11.01 -11.71 13.40
N GLN A 67 -10.52 -12.94 13.19
CA GLN A 67 -10.58 -14.00 14.20
C GLN A 67 -9.82 -13.63 15.48
N ASN A 68 -8.75 -12.85 15.36
CA ASN A 68 -7.93 -12.39 16.48
C ASN A 68 -8.34 -11.00 17.00
N GLN A 69 -9.46 -10.43 16.53
CA GLN A 69 -9.97 -9.12 16.95
C GLN A 69 -8.95 -7.98 16.76
N LEU A 70 -8.10 -8.09 15.75
CA LEU A 70 -7.11 -7.08 15.40
C LEU A 70 -7.71 -6.11 14.38
N GLN A 71 -7.55 -4.81 14.63
CA GLN A 71 -7.92 -3.81 13.63
C GLN A 71 -6.96 -3.87 12.45
N ILE A 72 -7.48 -3.69 11.24
CA ILE A 72 -6.66 -3.64 10.03
C ILE A 72 -6.48 -2.18 9.64
N ARG A 73 -5.22 -1.79 9.39
CA ARG A 73 -4.89 -0.56 8.65
C ARG A 73 -4.30 -0.96 7.31
N THR A 74 -4.81 -0.39 6.23
CA THR A 74 -4.30 -0.65 4.87
C THR A 74 -3.40 0.49 4.45
N ARG A 75 -2.20 0.17 4.01
CA ARG A 75 -1.21 1.15 3.57
C ARG A 75 -0.86 0.94 2.10
N SER A 76 -0.96 2.01 1.33
CA SER A 76 -0.43 2.12 -0.03
C SER A 76 0.87 2.94 0.02
N GLY A 77 0.84 4.22 -0.33
CA GLY A 77 2.02 5.11 -0.28
C GLY A 77 2.30 5.81 1.06
N GLY A 78 1.43 5.62 2.06
CA GLY A 78 1.59 6.15 3.42
C GLY A 78 1.50 7.68 3.57
N HIS A 79 0.78 8.35 2.66
CA HIS A 79 0.54 9.79 2.66
C HIS A 79 -0.68 10.24 3.49
N ASP A 80 -1.17 9.38 4.40
CA ASP A 80 -2.26 9.76 5.29
C ASP A 80 -1.79 10.86 6.26
N PHE A 81 -2.43 12.03 6.22
CA PHE A 81 -1.98 13.20 6.98
C PHE A 81 -2.04 12.99 8.50
N GLU A 82 -2.98 12.17 8.95
CA GLU A 82 -3.16 11.81 10.35
C GLU A 82 -2.60 10.41 10.68
N GLY A 83 -1.83 9.83 9.76
CA GLY A 83 -1.18 8.53 9.94
C GLY A 83 -2.15 7.36 10.09
N LEU A 84 -3.42 7.49 9.74
CA LEU A 84 -4.46 6.48 9.97
C LEU A 84 -4.27 5.19 9.16
N SER A 85 -3.36 5.19 8.20
CA SER A 85 -2.92 3.99 7.46
C SER A 85 -1.85 3.16 8.20
N TYR A 86 -1.26 3.68 9.28
CA TYR A 86 -0.19 3.02 10.02
C TYR A 86 -0.16 3.30 11.54
N VAL A 87 -1.15 4.02 12.08
CA VAL A 87 -1.33 4.28 13.52
C VAL A 87 -2.74 3.86 13.95
N SER A 88 -2.84 3.30 15.15
CA SER A 88 -4.13 3.08 15.83
C SER A 88 -3.97 3.08 17.35
N GLU A 89 -5.05 3.46 18.05
CA GLU A 89 -5.14 3.41 19.52
C GLU A 89 -5.44 2.00 20.05
N VAL A 90 -5.93 1.10 19.19
CA VAL A 90 -6.23 -0.30 19.53
C VAL A 90 -5.24 -1.24 18.85
N PRO A 91 -5.02 -2.48 19.36
CA PRO A 91 -4.16 -3.46 18.72
C PRO A 91 -4.52 -3.67 17.24
N PHE A 92 -3.52 -3.51 16.37
CA PHE A 92 -3.75 -3.48 14.93
C PHE A 92 -2.62 -4.13 14.13
N VAL A 93 -2.94 -4.44 12.88
CA VAL A 93 -2.01 -4.93 11.87
C VAL A 93 -2.03 -4.00 10.67
N ILE A 94 -0.89 -3.91 9.98
CA ILE A 94 -0.81 -3.21 8.69
C ILE A 94 -0.83 -4.25 7.56
N ILE A 95 -1.72 -4.05 6.59
CA ILE A 95 -1.61 -4.68 5.27
C ILE A 95 -0.98 -3.65 4.34
N ASP A 96 0.30 -3.83 4.03
CA ASP A 96 1.08 -2.94 3.20
C ASP A 96 1.09 -3.46 1.76
N LEU A 97 0.48 -2.69 0.86
CA LEU A 97 0.21 -3.09 -0.52
C LEU A 97 1.38 -2.84 -1.46
N LEU A 98 2.56 -2.40 -0.97
CA LEU A 98 3.69 -1.97 -1.80
C LEU A 98 4.09 -2.97 -2.92
N ASN A 99 3.95 -4.27 -2.67
CA ASN A 99 4.27 -5.33 -3.65
C ASN A 99 3.17 -5.52 -4.72
N LEU A 100 1.95 -5.06 -4.46
CA LEU A 100 0.84 -5.05 -5.41
C LEU A 100 0.83 -3.72 -6.18
N SER A 101 1.91 -3.45 -6.93
CA SER A 101 2.19 -2.16 -7.57
C SER A 101 2.33 -2.22 -9.10
N GLU A 102 1.91 -3.33 -9.72
CA GLU A 102 1.96 -3.50 -11.18
C GLU A 102 1.13 -2.42 -11.92
N VAL A 103 1.65 -1.91 -13.03
CA VAL A 103 0.96 -0.93 -13.90
C VAL A 103 0.94 -1.43 -15.33
N LYS A 104 -0.25 -1.67 -15.88
CA LYS A 104 -0.49 -2.08 -17.28
C LYS A 104 -1.21 -0.99 -18.03
N VAL A 105 -0.59 -0.44 -19.07
CA VAL A 105 -1.17 0.62 -19.91
C VAL A 105 -1.56 0.07 -21.28
N ASP A 106 -2.82 0.24 -21.67
CA ASP A 106 -3.33 0.01 -23.01
C ASP A 106 -3.51 1.36 -23.72
N VAL A 107 -2.54 1.71 -24.57
CA VAL A 107 -2.53 2.97 -25.32
C VAL A 107 -3.68 3.06 -26.33
N LYS A 108 -4.08 1.93 -26.93
CA LYS A 108 -5.14 1.92 -27.95
C LYS A 108 -6.50 2.19 -27.30
N LYS A 109 -6.75 1.58 -26.14
CA LYS A 109 -7.98 1.79 -25.37
C LYS A 109 -7.94 3.03 -24.48
N LYS A 110 -6.78 3.66 -24.31
CA LYS A 110 -6.54 4.78 -23.37
C LYS A 110 -6.93 4.41 -21.93
N THR A 111 -6.63 3.19 -21.52
CA THR A 111 -6.92 2.67 -20.17
C THR A 111 -5.66 2.18 -19.49
N ALA A 112 -5.63 2.22 -18.16
CA ALA A 112 -4.58 1.61 -17.37
C ALA A 112 -5.16 0.76 -16.23
N TRP A 113 -4.54 -0.39 -15.97
CA TRP A 113 -4.81 -1.25 -14.82
C TRP A 113 -3.65 -1.15 -13.85
N LEU A 114 -3.95 -0.87 -12.58
CA LEU A 114 -2.97 -0.52 -11.57
C LEU A 114 -3.20 -1.37 -10.32
N GLY A 115 -2.14 -1.90 -9.73
CA GLY A 115 -2.18 -2.41 -8.37
C GLY A 115 -2.33 -1.26 -7.36
N ALA A 116 -3.05 -1.50 -6.27
CA ALA A 116 -3.35 -0.49 -5.25
C ALA A 116 -2.10 0.03 -4.49
N GLY A 117 -0.97 -0.69 -4.55
CA GLY A 117 0.33 -0.26 -4.03
C GLY A 117 1.13 0.63 -4.98
N ALA A 118 0.70 0.81 -6.23
CA ALA A 118 1.39 1.69 -7.17
C ALA A 118 1.36 3.14 -6.68
N THR A 119 2.36 3.93 -7.09
CA THR A 119 2.37 5.38 -6.84
C THR A 119 1.97 6.16 -8.08
N LEU A 120 1.58 7.44 -7.90
CA LEU A 120 1.34 8.35 -9.01
C LEU A 120 2.55 8.47 -9.94
N GLY A 121 3.77 8.49 -9.39
CA GLY A 121 5.00 8.49 -10.18
C GLY A 121 5.14 7.26 -11.08
N MET A 122 4.82 6.07 -10.56
CA MET A 122 4.81 4.85 -11.36
C MET A 122 3.76 4.90 -12.47
N LEU A 123 2.56 5.40 -12.17
CA LEU A 123 1.49 5.60 -13.16
C LEU A 123 1.94 6.56 -14.27
N TYR A 124 2.40 7.74 -13.91
CA TYR A 124 2.82 8.77 -14.87
C TYR A 124 3.98 8.29 -15.74
N TYR A 125 4.98 7.65 -15.13
CA TYR A 125 6.11 7.09 -15.87
C TYR A 125 5.66 6.03 -16.88
N ASN A 126 4.83 5.06 -16.45
CA ASN A 126 4.36 3.99 -17.34
C ASN A 126 3.46 4.49 -18.48
N ILE A 127 2.72 5.58 -18.29
CA ILE A 127 1.98 6.24 -19.38
C ILE A 127 2.96 6.91 -20.33
N ALA A 128 3.88 7.74 -19.81
CA ALA A 128 4.79 8.55 -20.61
C ALA A 128 5.71 7.72 -21.51
N ILE A 129 6.23 6.58 -21.03
CA ILE A 129 7.06 5.68 -21.84
C ILE A 129 6.28 4.99 -22.97
N ARG A 130 4.95 4.89 -22.85
CA ARG A 130 4.09 4.23 -23.84
C ARG A 130 3.47 5.22 -24.83
N SER A 131 3.25 6.46 -24.43
CA SER A 131 2.74 7.51 -25.30
C SER A 131 3.08 8.91 -24.77
N PRO A 132 3.68 9.80 -25.58
CA PRO A 132 3.93 11.18 -25.19
C PRO A 132 2.67 12.07 -25.22
N ARG A 133 1.51 11.53 -25.63
CA ARG A 133 0.25 12.27 -25.79
C ARG A 133 -0.84 11.82 -24.81
N LEU A 134 -0.53 10.87 -23.94
CA LEU A 134 -1.46 10.42 -22.90
C LEU A 134 -0.99 10.92 -21.55
N ALA A 135 -1.94 11.25 -20.70
CA ALA A 135 -1.74 11.66 -19.32
C ALA A 135 -2.85 11.08 -18.46
N PHE A 136 -2.67 11.13 -17.15
CA PHE A 136 -3.70 10.81 -16.17
C PHE A 136 -3.82 11.99 -15.21
N ALA A 137 -5.06 12.40 -14.93
CA ALA A 137 -5.35 13.50 -14.04
C ALA A 137 -5.26 13.03 -12.58
N GLY A 138 -4.26 13.51 -11.84
CA GLY A 138 -4.05 13.14 -10.44
C GLY A 138 -3.24 14.21 -9.69
N GLY A 139 -2.73 13.83 -8.52
CA GLY A 139 -1.91 14.70 -7.69
C GLY A 139 -0.49 14.96 -8.25
N PHE A 140 0.17 15.99 -7.73
CA PHE A 140 1.53 16.36 -8.13
C PHE A 140 2.61 15.44 -7.51
N SER A 141 2.40 14.96 -6.28
CA SER A 141 3.41 14.25 -5.49
C SER A 141 3.62 12.80 -5.99
N PRO A 142 4.79 12.45 -6.58
CA PRO A 142 4.98 11.16 -7.23
C PRO A 142 4.98 9.95 -6.28
N THR A 143 5.24 10.17 -4.99
CA THR A 143 5.30 9.11 -3.97
C THR A 143 3.95 8.80 -3.33
N VAL A 144 2.89 9.55 -3.69
CA VAL A 144 1.53 9.27 -3.23
C VAL A 144 1.06 7.95 -3.84
N GLY A 145 0.58 7.06 -3.00
CA GLY A 145 0.03 5.77 -3.42
C GLY A 145 -1.39 5.91 -3.97
N VAL A 146 -1.66 5.25 -5.10
CA VAL A 146 -2.94 5.38 -5.82
C VAL A 146 -4.12 4.83 -5.00
N GLY A 147 -3.89 3.81 -4.17
CA GLY A 147 -4.95 3.20 -3.35
C GLY A 147 -5.64 4.19 -2.42
N GLY A 148 -4.88 5.02 -1.71
CA GLY A 148 -5.43 6.08 -0.85
C GLY A 148 -5.93 7.29 -1.65
N HIS A 149 -5.16 7.70 -2.66
CA HIS A 149 -5.47 8.89 -3.47
C HIS A 149 -6.80 8.76 -4.24
N PHE A 150 -7.07 7.59 -4.82
CA PHE A 150 -8.28 7.36 -5.60
C PHE A 150 -9.50 7.07 -4.73
N SER A 151 -9.32 6.44 -3.57
CA SER A 151 -10.44 6.13 -2.66
C SER A 151 -10.91 7.35 -1.86
N GLY A 152 -10.04 8.32 -1.61
CA GLY A 152 -10.36 9.56 -0.87
C GLY A 152 -10.83 10.73 -1.74
N GLU A 153 -11.03 10.53 -3.06
CA GLU A 153 -11.38 11.58 -4.04
C GLU A 153 -10.44 12.80 -3.95
N ALA A 154 -9.15 12.59 -4.23
CA ALA A 154 -8.20 13.69 -4.27
C ALA A 154 -8.26 14.46 -5.60
N GLY A 155 -8.33 15.80 -5.52
CA GLY A 155 -8.40 16.69 -6.67
C GLY A 155 -7.27 16.48 -7.69
N ALA A 156 -7.64 16.41 -8.96
CA ALA A 156 -6.72 16.20 -10.06
C ALA A 156 -6.21 17.54 -10.63
N TYR A 157 -4.92 17.65 -10.88
CA TYR A 157 -4.35 18.74 -11.67
C TYR A 157 -3.98 18.21 -13.06
N CYS A 158 -4.82 18.51 -14.05
CA CYS A 158 -4.44 18.50 -15.46
C CYS A 158 -4.82 19.86 -16.04
N SER A 159 -3.86 20.77 -16.16
CA SER A 159 -4.06 21.98 -16.95
C SER A 159 -4.14 21.60 -18.42
N GLU A 160 -5.23 21.97 -19.10
CA GLU A 160 -5.30 21.89 -20.56
C GLU A 160 -4.20 22.76 -21.16
N ASN A 161 -3.13 22.15 -21.68
CA ASN A 161 -2.27 22.82 -22.64
C ASN A 161 -2.96 22.68 -24.00
N THR A 162 -3.81 23.65 -24.34
CA THR A 162 -4.13 23.93 -25.75
C THR A 162 -2.83 24.36 -26.42
N ALA A 163 -2.25 23.47 -27.23
CA ALA A 163 -1.25 23.83 -28.22
C ALA A 163 -1.91 24.53 -29.41
#